data_AF-I1IX19-F1
#
_entry.id   AF-I1IX19-F1
#
_cell.length_a   1.000
_cell.length_b   1.000
_cell.length_c   1.000
_cell.angle_alpha   90.00
_cell.angle_beta   90.00
_cell.angle_gamma   90.00
#
_symmetry.space_group_name_H-M   'P 1'
#
loop_
_entity.id
_entity.type
_entity.pdbx_description
1 polymer ?
#
loop_
_entity_poly.entity_id
_entity_poly.type
_entity_poly.pdbx_seq_one_letter_code
_entity_poly.pdbx_strand_id
1 'polypeptide(L)'
;MAGSVDLEFEFDMEVELDPNLRSEMGHADMELNLASVLNGEDVQASEDKQDHQHFQEHSLIPQPQPPVAAAATLPDDILFSEVLVRLPVKSLMRFKCVCPSWCAAIADADFIRRHLDHSRGIMPSILVTPRESSGDDDDDDEFSEDISFHRLQLEQALAGTIMEELMLKKVSPDQEDGITNKIFLTHCDGLVAITTTTNQVFVCNPATQEFVALPTRTPDFDSDEYSNEPTTAALGFDPHRNRYVVARYFYKPTSSSEDNNNMGHEVFWLGGDSTWSWKPTQDPPLPIYQTRPAFMGGAFYWKSADQSLLRFSLGDEAFEVIPPPPGASSHYTLESLTELDGNLCHTYTSSQTKFEVWQLADDRSSWSKRCQVINFDLSFGSEAFLPVWAGRGGMLLAVDYNKLYWYCDKSGSLKKVVDMEHEVDLGRREDGFYRQQIVPYIESLVSIRK
;
A
#
# COMPACT_ATOMS: atom_id res chain seq x y z
N MET A 1 -44.98 24.96 -4.48
CA MET A 1 -45.38 24.17 -3.29
C MET A 1 -44.12 23.59 -2.72
N ALA A 2 -43.79 24.04 -1.51
CA ALA A 2 -42.65 23.56 -0.74
C ALA A 2 -42.94 22.15 -0.21
N GLY A 3 -41.89 21.35 -0.09
CA GLY A 3 -41.89 20.07 0.62
C GLY A 3 -40.45 19.71 0.93
N SER A 4 -39.94 20.24 2.04
CA SER A 4 -38.73 19.71 2.68
C SER A 4 -39.07 18.38 3.31
N VAL A 5 -38.17 17.42 3.19
CA VAL A 5 -38.18 16.20 3.99
C VAL A 5 -36.82 16.16 4.67
N ASP A 6 -36.82 16.58 5.93
CA ASP A 6 -35.72 16.38 6.86
C ASP A 6 -35.66 14.87 7.19
N LEU A 7 -34.49 14.26 7.02
CA LEU A 7 -34.18 12.93 7.54
C LEU A 7 -33.13 13.13 8.65
N GLU A 8 -33.62 13.17 9.89
CA GLU A 8 -32.81 12.99 11.09
C GLU A 8 -32.34 11.52 11.14
N PHE A 9 -31.03 11.31 11.21
CA PHE A 9 -30.44 10.01 11.54
C PHE A 9 -30.05 10.03 13.03
N GLU A 10 -30.83 9.36 13.87
CA GLU A 10 -30.42 8.94 15.21
C GLU A 10 -29.37 7.81 15.06
N PHE A 11 -28.19 8.01 15.65
CA PHE A 11 -27.19 6.96 15.85
C PHE A 11 -27.31 6.45 17.28
N ASP A 12 -27.99 5.33 17.47
CA ASP A 12 -27.86 4.52 18.68
C ASP A 12 -26.67 3.58 18.51
N MET A 13 -25.65 3.78 19.33
CA MET A 13 -24.46 2.93 19.42
C MET A 13 -24.48 2.24 20.79
N GLU A 14 -25.18 1.11 20.90
CA GLU A 14 -25.01 0.20 22.03
C GLU A 14 -23.78 -0.67 21.79
N VAL A 15 -22.72 -0.40 22.56
CA VAL A 15 -21.51 -1.24 22.62
C VAL A 15 -21.72 -2.23 23.77
N GLU A 16 -22.05 -3.49 23.46
CA GLU A 16 -21.92 -4.59 24.42
C GLU A 16 -20.43 -4.93 24.58
N LEU A 17 -19.88 -4.65 25.77
CA LEU A 17 -18.55 -5.07 26.17
C LEU A 17 -18.61 -6.48 26.79
N ASP A 18 -17.92 -7.43 26.17
CA ASP A 18 -17.66 -8.76 26.72
C ASP A 18 -16.78 -8.67 27.99
N PRO A 19 -17.23 -9.18 29.16
CA PRO A 19 -16.55 -8.97 30.44
C PRO A 19 -15.35 -9.90 30.73
N ASN A 20 -14.84 -10.70 29.78
CA ASN A 20 -13.84 -11.75 30.10
C ASN A 20 -12.52 -11.75 29.31
N LEU A 21 -11.85 -10.59 29.17
CA LEU A 21 -10.42 -10.56 28.85
C LEU A 21 -9.59 -9.85 29.94
N ARG A 22 -9.32 -10.60 31.01
CA ARG A 22 -8.20 -10.37 31.93
C ARG A 22 -7.36 -11.65 32.02
N SER A 23 -6.39 -11.81 31.13
CA SER A 23 -5.05 -12.32 31.46
C SER A 23 -4.23 -12.51 30.19
N GLU A 24 -3.12 -11.78 30.12
CA GLU A 24 -1.81 -12.19 29.59
C GLU A 24 -1.09 -10.95 29.03
N MET A 25 -0.64 -10.10 29.95
CA MET A 25 0.34 -9.05 29.68
C MET A 25 1.74 -9.64 29.83
N GLY A 26 2.51 -9.60 28.76
CA GLY A 26 3.93 -9.86 28.77
C GLY A 26 4.56 -9.52 27.43
N HIS A 27 4.73 -8.22 27.14
CA HIS A 27 5.93 -7.67 26.47
C HIS A 27 5.84 -6.14 26.29
N ALA A 28 6.65 -5.45 27.09
CA ALA A 28 7.46 -4.25 26.79
C ALA A 28 6.79 -2.91 26.39
N ASP A 29 6.57 -2.07 27.41
CA ASP A 29 7.27 -0.79 27.63
C ASP A 29 7.48 0.16 26.43
N MET A 30 6.40 0.72 25.87
CA MET A 30 6.43 2.05 25.23
C MET A 30 5.07 2.77 25.25
N GLU A 31 4.14 2.43 26.14
CA GLU A 31 2.78 3.02 26.16
C GLU A 31 2.40 3.79 27.44
N LEU A 32 3.32 4.01 28.40
CA LEU A 32 2.99 4.75 29.62
C LEU A 32 3.93 5.94 29.85
N ASN A 33 3.53 7.13 29.36
CA ASN A 33 3.64 8.38 30.12
C ASN A 33 3.04 9.67 29.51
N LEU A 34 2.12 9.63 28.52
CA LEU A 34 1.46 10.86 28.06
C LEU A 34 0.11 11.17 28.71
N ALA A 35 -0.57 10.19 29.32
CA ALA A 35 -1.88 10.39 29.92
C ALA A 35 -1.88 11.09 31.30
N SER A 36 -0.72 11.24 31.94
CA SER A 36 -0.61 11.81 33.30
C SER A 36 -0.39 13.34 33.34
N VAL A 37 -0.26 14.01 32.19
CA VAL A 37 0.10 15.45 32.13
C VAL A 37 -1.12 16.37 31.89
N LEU A 38 -2.30 15.86 31.55
CA LEU A 38 -3.39 16.68 31.00
C LEU A 38 -4.66 16.83 31.87
N ASN A 39 -4.65 16.44 33.15
CA ASN A 39 -5.78 16.74 34.04
C ASN A 39 -5.49 17.97 34.90
N GLY A 40 -5.89 19.13 34.38
CA GLY A 40 -6.11 20.36 35.14
C GLY A 40 -7.51 20.88 34.86
N GLU A 41 -8.43 20.62 35.79
CA GLU A 41 -9.78 21.20 35.85
C GLU A 41 -9.71 22.70 36.24
N ASP A 42 -10.60 23.53 35.70
CA ASP A 42 -11.65 24.21 36.49
C ASP A 42 -12.47 25.21 35.65
N VAL A 43 -13.79 25.27 35.92
CA VAL A 43 -14.46 26.34 36.70
C VAL A 43 -15.99 26.16 36.58
N GLN A 44 -16.66 25.86 37.70
CA GLN A 44 -18.06 26.25 37.92
C GLN A 44 -18.14 27.33 39.01
N ALA A 45 -19.01 28.29 38.77
CA ALA A 45 -19.17 29.52 39.53
C ALA A 45 -19.90 29.34 40.87
N SER A 46 -19.56 30.25 41.76
CA SER A 46 -20.04 30.50 43.13
C SER A 46 -21.51 30.89 43.26
N GLU A 47 -22.14 30.48 44.36
CA GLU A 47 -23.13 31.31 45.09
C GLU A 47 -22.93 31.20 46.61
N ASP A 48 -22.88 32.37 47.25
CA ASP A 48 -22.75 32.62 48.68
C ASP A 48 -23.97 32.18 49.52
N LYS A 49 -23.73 31.77 50.77
CA LYS A 49 -24.48 32.26 51.95
C LYS A 49 -23.79 31.95 53.29
N GLN A 50 -23.75 32.98 54.12
CA GLN A 50 -23.25 33.05 55.50
C GLN A 50 -24.06 32.18 56.47
N ASP A 51 -23.43 31.58 57.51
CA ASP A 51 -23.53 32.06 58.90
C ASP A 51 -22.87 31.16 59.98
N HIS A 52 -22.23 31.85 60.96
CA HIS A 52 -22.12 31.56 62.41
C HIS A 52 -21.13 30.50 62.98
N GLN A 53 -20.02 31.03 63.50
CA GLN A 53 -19.34 30.81 64.80
C GLN A 53 -19.37 29.43 65.50
N HIS A 54 -18.20 28.80 65.69
CA HIS A 54 -17.71 28.37 67.01
C HIS A 54 -16.19 28.13 67.05
N PHE A 55 -15.57 28.50 68.16
CA PHE A 55 -14.13 28.45 68.46
C PHE A 55 -13.67 27.02 68.76
N GLN A 56 -12.63 26.52 68.08
CA GLN A 56 -11.72 25.50 68.59
C GLN A 56 -10.32 25.71 67.97
N GLU A 57 -9.39 26.25 68.76
CA GLU A 57 -7.96 26.28 68.42
C GLU A 57 -7.39 24.86 68.50
N HIS A 58 -7.31 24.19 67.35
CA HIS A 58 -6.39 23.07 67.16
C HIS A 58 -5.19 23.58 66.36
N SER A 59 -4.00 23.56 66.99
CA SER A 59 -2.71 23.73 66.33
C SER A 59 -2.60 22.82 65.10
N LEU A 60 -2.73 23.41 63.92
CA LEU A 60 -2.42 22.76 62.65
C LEU A 60 -0.94 23.01 62.34
N ILE A 61 -0.12 21.98 62.56
CA ILE A 61 1.20 21.89 61.96
C ILE A 61 1.01 21.91 60.43
N PRO A 62 1.69 22.78 59.66
CA PRO A 62 1.59 22.73 58.20
C PRO A 62 2.18 21.40 57.74
N GLN A 63 1.32 20.52 57.19
CA GLN A 63 1.78 19.37 56.44
C GLN A 63 2.62 19.91 55.25
N PRO A 64 3.83 19.39 54.99
CA PRO A 64 4.55 19.75 53.79
C PRO A 64 3.73 19.26 52.61
N GLN A 65 3.26 20.18 51.75
CA GLN A 65 2.73 19.78 50.45
C GLN A 65 3.85 19.00 49.73
N PRO A 66 3.57 17.81 49.18
CA PRO A 66 4.55 17.14 48.34
C PRO A 66 4.91 18.11 47.21
N PRO A 67 6.19 18.21 46.82
CA PRO A 67 6.55 19.05 45.69
C PRO A 67 5.72 18.55 44.51
N VAL A 68 4.83 19.42 44.00
CA VAL A 68 4.24 19.22 42.69
C VAL A 68 5.44 19.21 41.76
N ALA A 69 5.92 18.03 41.42
CA ALA A 69 6.93 17.87 40.38
C ALA A 69 6.29 18.53 39.17
N ALA A 70 6.81 19.70 38.78
CA ALA A 70 6.41 20.33 37.55
C ALA A 70 6.63 19.27 36.48
N ALA A 71 5.54 18.70 35.95
CA ALA A 71 5.61 17.74 34.88
C ALA A 71 6.40 18.44 33.78
N ALA A 72 7.57 17.91 33.44
CA ALA A 72 8.37 18.45 32.36
C ALA A 72 7.51 18.35 31.10
N THR A 73 6.95 19.46 30.67
CA THR A 73 6.14 19.50 29.46
C THR A 73 7.08 19.38 28.28
N LEU A 74 6.93 18.29 27.53
CA LEU A 74 7.64 18.11 26.28
C LEU A 74 7.16 19.22 25.31
N PRO A 75 8.06 20.02 24.73
CA PRO A 75 7.70 21.00 23.72
C PRO A 75 6.96 20.36 22.54
N ASP A 76 5.92 21.03 22.04
CA ASP A 76 5.07 20.53 20.94
C ASP A 76 5.88 20.22 19.68
N ASP A 77 6.90 21.03 19.37
CA ASP A 77 7.77 20.81 18.22
C ASP A 77 8.45 19.44 18.31
N ILE A 78 9.05 19.09 19.45
CA ILE A 78 9.69 17.78 19.67
C ILE A 78 8.66 16.66 19.66
N LEU A 79 7.50 16.87 20.28
CA LEU A 79 6.43 15.88 20.32
C LEU A 79 5.99 15.48 18.90
N PHE A 80 5.65 16.45 18.05
CA PHE A 80 5.18 16.16 16.69
C PHE A 80 6.32 15.81 15.73
N SER A 81 7.50 16.43 15.85
CA SER A 81 8.59 16.21 14.88
C SER A 81 9.43 14.96 15.15
N GLU A 82 9.52 14.49 16.39
CA GLU A 82 10.41 13.39 16.75
C GLU A 82 9.72 12.19 17.40
N VAL A 83 8.62 12.40 18.13
CA VAL A 83 7.96 11.32 18.87
C VAL A 83 6.80 10.75 18.06
N LEU A 84 5.79 11.56 17.75
CA LEU A 84 4.58 11.09 17.07
C LEU A 84 4.86 10.64 15.64
N VAL A 85 5.82 11.26 14.96
CA VAL A 85 6.22 10.89 13.59
C VAL A 85 6.70 9.43 13.46
N ARG A 86 7.11 8.80 14.57
CA ARG A 86 7.62 7.43 14.61
C ARG A 86 6.57 6.40 14.99
N LEU A 87 5.37 6.85 15.32
CA LEU A 87 4.29 5.97 15.75
C LEU A 87 3.58 5.33 14.54
N PRO A 88 3.02 4.12 14.73
CA PRO A 88 2.16 3.52 13.72
C PRO A 88 0.94 4.39 13.43
N VAL A 89 0.47 4.35 12.18
CA VAL A 89 -0.70 5.10 11.71
C VAL A 89 -1.92 4.78 12.56
N LYS A 90 -2.13 3.53 12.95
CA LYS A 90 -3.25 3.11 13.82
C LYS A 90 -3.29 3.90 15.13
N SER A 91 -2.13 4.14 15.75
CA SER A 91 -2.03 4.95 16.97
C SER A 91 -2.27 6.43 16.68
N LEU A 92 -1.70 6.95 15.59
CA LEU A 92 -1.90 8.34 15.17
C LEU A 92 -3.37 8.66 14.83
N MET A 93 -4.09 7.71 14.24
CA MET A 93 -5.52 7.85 13.96
C MET A 93 -6.35 7.92 15.25
N ARG A 94 -5.98 7.18 16.30
CA ARG A 94 -6.61 7.32 17.64
C ARG A 94 -6.26 8.67 18.28
N PHE A 95 -5.04 9.15 18.09
CA PHE A 95 -4.56 10.41 18.66
C PHE A 95 -5.21 11.66 18.06
N LYS A 96 -5.79 11.56 16.86
CA LYS A 96 -6.66 12.62 16.32
C LYS A 96 -7.87 12.93 17.22
N CYS A 97 -8.28 11.99 18.08
CA CYS A 97 -9.40 12.18 19.00
C CYS A 97 -9.03 12.87 20.33
N VAL A 98 -7.73 13.13 20.59
CA VAL A 98 -7.28 13.72 21.86
C VAL A 98 -7.77 15.17 22.00
N CYS A 99 -7.50 16.01 21.00
CA CYS A 99 -8.03 17.37 20.92
C CYS A 99 -7.95 17.93 19.48
N PRO A 100 -8.63 19.04 19.16
CA PRO A 100 -8.61 19.63 17.82
C PRO A 100 -7.20 20.00 17.32
N SER A 101 -6.30 20.43 18.21
CA SER A 101 -4.91 20.77 17.87
C SER A 101 -4.15 19.54 17.36
N TRP A 102 -4.29 18.40 18.05
CA TRP A 102 -3.66 17.14 17.63
C TRP A 102 -4.25 16.61 16.33
N CYS A 103 -5.57 16.71 16.17
CA CYS A 103 -6.24 16.36 14.91
C CYS A 103 -5.66 17.17 13.73
N ALA A 104 -5.55 18.50 13.91
CA ALA A 104 -4.99 19.40 12.90
C ALA A 104 -3.50 19.11 12.63
N ALA A 105 -2.69 18.89 13.67
CA ALA A 105 -1.26 18.63 13.54
C ALA A 105 -0.95 17.29 12.85
N ILE A 106 -1.73 16.23 13.12
CA ILE A 106 -1.55 14.92 12.46
C ILE A 106 -2.09 14.95 11.02
N ALA A 107 -3.09 15.79 10.73
CA ALA A 107 -3.63 15.98 9.38
C ALA A 107 -2.80 16.96 8.53
N ASP A 108 -1.80 17.62 9.11
CA ASP A 108 -0.94 18.56 8.43
C ASP A 108 -0.04 17.89 7.38
N ALA A 109 0.14 18.53 6.24
CA ALA A 109 0.91 17.98 5.12
C ALA A 109 2.39 17.77 5.46
N ASP A 110 3.00 18.64 6.27
CA ASP A 110 4.41 18.49 6.68
C ASP A 110 4.58 17.37 7.70
N PHE A 111 3.58 17.14 8.57
CA PHE A 111 3.57 15.97 9.45
C PHE A 111 3.46 14.67 8.64
N ILE A 112 2.50 14.58 7.72
CA ILE A 112 2.30 13.42 6.84
C ILE A 112 3.56 13.11 6.06
N ARG A 113 4.20 14.12 5.46
CA ARG A 113 5.45 13.97 4.73
C ARG A 113 6.58 13.45 5.61
N ARG A 114 6.77 14.02 6.80
CA ARG A 114 7.83 13.56 7.72
C ARG A 114 7.59 12.13 8.20
N HIS A 115 6.34 11.75 8.45
CA HIS A 115 5.95 10.38 8.81
C HIS A 115 6.26 9.41 7.67
N LEU A 116 5.95 9.80 6.43
CA LEU A 116 6.28 9.01 5.25
C LEU A 116 7.80 8.89 5.04
N ASP A 117 8.56 9.98 5.18
CA ASP A 117 10.02 9.98 5.07
C ASP A 117 10.67 9.11 6.15
N HIS A 118 10.11 9.10 7.37
CA HIS A 118 10.52 8.18 8.42
C HIS A 118 10.23 6.73 8.05
N SER A 119 9.04 6.43 7.52
CA SER A 119 8.62 5.09 7.09
C SER A 119 9.50 4.55 5.95
N ARG A 120 9.91 5.40 5.00
CA ARG A 120 10.87 5.07 3.93
C ARG A 120 12.28 4.76 4.45
N GLY A 121 12.66 5.31 5.60
CA GLY A 121 13.97 5.08 6.23
C GLY A 121 14.07 3.77 7.01
N ILE A 122 12.94 3.09 7.26
CA ILE A 122 12.89 1.81 7.96
C ILE A 122 12.82 0.68 6.94
N MET A 123 13.16 -0.54 7.36
CA MET A 123 12.94 -1.72 6.54
C MET A 123 11.43 -1.87 6.26
N PRO A 124 11.00 -2.00 4.99
CA PRO A 124 9.58 -2.15 4.70
C PRO A 124 9.08 -3.51 5.22
N SER A 125 7.79 -3.57 5.51
CA SER A 125 7.09 -4.85 5.62
C SER A 125 6.60 -5.29 4.24
N ILE A 126 5.95 -6.44 4.19
CA ILE A 126 5.36 -6.98 2.98
C ILE A 126 3.84 -6.97 3.14
N LEU A 127 3.13 -6.49 2.13
CA LEU A 127 1.68 -6.62 2.07
C LEU A 127 1.33 -7.81 1.18
N VAL A 128 0.47 -8.67 1.69
CA VAL A 128 0.02 -9.91 1.07
C VAL A 128 -1.49 -9.85 0.89
N THR A 129 -1.96 -10.12 -0.32
CA THR A 129 -3.38 -10.25 -0.65
C THR A 129 -3.63 -11.64 -1.21
N PRO A 130 -4.24 -12.55 -0.42
CA PRO A 130 -4.59 -13.89 -0.88
C PRO A 130 -5.74 -13.82 -1.88
N ARG A 131 -5.63 -14.51 -3.01
CA ARG A 131 -6.73 -14.72 -3.97
C ARG A 131 -6.89 -16.19 -4.28
N GLU A 132 -8.12 -16.68 -4.17
CA GLU A 132 -8.48 -18.04 -4.57
C GLU A 132 -8.27 -18.17 -6.10
N SER A 133 -7.80 -19.33 -6.55
CA SER A 133 -7.55 -19.62 -7.96
C SER A 133 -7.93 -21.07 -8.19
N SER A 134 -8.68 -21.35 -9.26
CA SER A 134 -9.14 -22.71 -9.55
C SER A 134 -8.04 -23.64 -10.08
N GLY A 135 -6.86 -23.10 -10.41
CA GLY A 135 -5.74 -23.86 -10.98
C GLY A 135 -5.85 -24.13 -12.49
N ASP A 136 -7.00 -23.87 -13.10
CA ASP A 136 -7.23 -23.91 -14.55
C ASP A 136 -7.32 -22.47 -15.11
N ASP A 137 -6.68 -22.21 -16.25
CA ASP A 137 -6.58 -20.86 -16.86
C ASP A 137 -7.94 -20.27 -17.29
N ASP A 138 -9.02 -21.06 -17.31
CA ASP A 138 -10.35 -20.68 -17.81
C ASP A 138 -11.27 -20.04 -16.75
N ASP A 139 -10.94 -20.06 -15.45
CA ASP A 139 -11.76 -19.44 -14.37
C ASP A 139 -11.15 -18.17 -13.74
N ASP A 140 -10.16 -17.54 -14.40
CA ASP A 140 -9.50 -16.32 -13.92
C ASP A 140 -10.47 -15.11 -13.70
N ASP A 141 -11.69 -15.21 -14.23
CA ASP A 141 -12.78 -14.22 -14.09
C ASP A 141 -13.75 -14.51 -12.94
N GLU A 142 -13.53 -15.56 -12.12
CA GLU A 142 -14.34 -15.79 -10.92
C GLU A 142 -14.20 -14.62 -9.94
N PHE A 143 -15.25 -14.33 -9.18
CA PHE A 143 -15.28 -13.22 -8.23
C PHE A 143 -15.23 -13.68 -6.78
N SER A 144 -14.69 -12.80 -5.95
CA SER A 144 -14.67 -12.91 -4.50
C SER A 144 -15.51 -11.79 -3.89
N GLU A 145 -16.24 -12.14 -2.83
CA GLU A 145 -17.05 -11.23 -2.04
C GLU A 145 -16.19 -10.25 -1.23
N ASP A 146 -14.92 -10.56 -0.98
CA ASP A 146 -14.03 -9.74 -0.18
C ASP A 146 -12.61 -9.64 -0.74
N ILE A 147 -11.89 -8.65 -0.21
CA ILE A 147 -10.45 -8.50 -0.37
C ILE A 147 -9.83 -8.19 0.99
N SER A 148 -8.76 -8.92 1.31
CA SER A 148 -7.98 -8.70 2.53
C SER A 148 -6.53 -8.33 2.21
N PHE A 149 -5.96 -7.55 3.11
CA PHE A 149 -4.56 -7.12 3.06
C PHE A 149 -3.92 -7.49 4.39
N HIS A 150 -2.90 -8.34 4.33
CA HIS A 150 -2.17 -8.86 5.47
C HIS A 150 -0.75 -8.32 5.44
N ARG A 151 -0.25 -7.85 6.57
CA ARG A 151 1.11 -7.34 6.72
C ARG A 151 2.00 -8.40 7.34
N LEU A 152 3.13 -8.66 6.69
CA LEU A 152 4.21 -9.47 7.22
C LEU A 152 5.43 -8.62 7.51
N GLN A 153 5.90 -8.66 8.75
CA GLN A 153 7.07 -7.90 9.16
C GLN A 153 8.36 -8.57 8.66
N LEU A 154 9.02 -7.93 7.69
CA LEU A 154 10.14 -8.54 6.96
C LEU A 154 11.36 -8.79 7.85
N GLU A 155 11.69 -7.86 8.74
CA GLU A 155 12.83 -7.97 9.65
C GLU A 155 12.68 -9.20 10.58
N GLN A 156 11.49 -9.39 11.14
CA GLN A 156 11.14 -10.52 11.99
C GLN A 156 11.14 -11.83 11.19
N ALA A 157 10.58 -11.82 9.98
CA ALA A 157 10.57 -12.99 9.09
C ALA A 157 12.00 -13.45 8.76
N LEU A 158 12.92 -12.52 8.49
CA LEU A 158 14.34 -12.82 8.29
C LEU A 158 15.03 -13.38 9.55
N ALA A 159 14.58 -12.94 10.73
CA ALA A 159 15.00 -13.49 12.02
C ALA A 159 14.35 -14.85 12.36
N GLY A 160 13.45 -15.35 11.51
CA GLY A 160 12.78 -16.65 11.66
C GLY A 160 11.50 -16.60 12.49
N THR A 161 10.92 -15.42 12.70
CA THR A 161 9.62 -15.24 13.37
C THR A 161 8.62 -14.63 12.39
N ILE A 162 7.54 -15.34 12.12
CA ILE A 162 6.47 -14.85 11.25
C ILE A 162 5.48 -14.07 12.11
N MET A 163 5.34 -12.77 11.81
CA MET A 163 4.35 -11.90 12.41
C MET A 163 3.45 -11.39 11.31
N GLU A 164 2.21 -11.88 11.33
CA GLU A 164 1.14 -11.51 10.42
C GLU A 164 0.15 -10.58 11.15
N GLU A 165 -0.32 -9.55 10.45
CA GLU A 165 -1.38 -8.65 10.92
C GLU A 165 -2.36 -8.37 9.77
N LEU A 166 -3.64 -8.67 9.99
CA LEU A 166 -4.70 -8.21 9.10
C LEU A 166 -4.79 -6.68 9.15
N MET A 167 -4.39 -6.03 8.06
CA MET A 167 -4.41 -4.57 7.93
C MET A 167 -5.78 -4.06 7.54
N LEU A 168 -6.39 -4.66 6.51
CA LEU A 168 -7.67 -4.22 5.96
C LEU A 168 -8.42 -5.43 5.43
N LYS A 169 -9.71 -5.54 5.73
CA LYS A 169 -10.64 -6.46 5.06
C LYS A 169 -11.82 -5.65 4.57
N LYS A 170 -12.10 -5.73 3.28
CA LYS A 170 -13.23 -5.04 2.65
C LYS A 170 -14.11 -6.04 1.95
N VAL A 171 -15.38 -6.06 2.34
CA VAL A 171 -16.44 -6.79 1.63
C VAL A 171 -16.92 -5.90 0.49
N SER A 172 -17.05 -6.46 -0.70
CA SER A 172 -17.63 -5.80 -1.86
C SER A 172 -19.07 -5.38 -1.52
N PRO A 173 -19.42 -4.09 -1.64
CA PRO A 173 -20.76 -3.64 -1.32
C PRO A 173 -21.72 -4.03 -2.45
N ASP A 174 -22.51 -5.09 -2.28
CA ASP A 174 -23.72 -5.48 -3.07
C ASP A 174 -23.72 -5.12 -4.58
N GLN A 175 -22.56 -5.04 -5.23
CA GLN A 175 -22.43 -4.94 -6.68
C GLN A 175 -22.52 -6.35 -7.22
N GLU A 176 -23.32 -6.53 -8.27
CA GLU A 176 -23.72 -7.83 -8.81
C GLU A 176 -22.55 -8.77 -9.13
N ASP A 177 -21.33 -8.24 -9.29
CA ASP A 177 -20.16 -9.03 -9.69
C ASP A 177 -19.07 -9.23 -8.60
N GLY A 178 -18.76 -8.30 -7.69
CA GLY A 178 -17.68 -8.49 -6.69
C GLY A 178 -16.28 -8.08 -7.15
N ILE A 179 -15.20 -8.59 -6.51
CA ILE A 179 -13.79 -8.36 -6.94
C ILE A 179 -13.26 -9.62 -7.59
N THR A 180 -12.74 -9.54 -8.81
CA THR A 180 -12.21 -10.71 -9.58
C THR A 180 -11.06 -11.39 -8.85
N ASN A 181 -10.94 -12.71 -8.93
CA ASN A 181 -9.89 -13.50 -8.29
C ASN A 181 -8.52 -13.12 -8.84
N LYS A 182 -8.38 -13.00 -10.17
CA LYS A 182 -7.19 -12.41 -10.79
C LYS A 182 -7.18 -10.90 -10.62
N ILE A 183 -6.13 -10.40 -9.96
CA ILE A 183 -5.89 -8.97 -9.77
C ILE A 183 -4.43 -8.62 -10.03
N PHE A 184 -4.19 -7.35 -10.37
CA PHE A 184 -2.86 -6.78 -10.45
C PHE A 184 -2.71 -5.68 -9.42
N LEU A 185 -1.68 -5.79 -8.59
CA LEU A 185 -1.36 -4.77 -7.60
C LEU A 185 -0.25 -3.84 -8.13
N THR A 186 -0.31 -2.57 -7.80
CA THR A 186 0.86 -1.67 -7.80
C THR A 186 0.85 -0.84 -6.53
N HIS A 187 2.00 -0.33 -6.12
CA HIS A 187 2.11 0.39 -4.85
C HIS A 187 2.92 1.67 -5.02
N CYS A 188 2.66 2.64 -4.17
CA CYS A 188 3.48 3.84 -4.02
C CYS A 188 3.27 4.40 -2.62
N ASP A 189 4.33 4.54 -1.83
CA ASP A 189 4.27 5.20 -0.52
C ASP A 189 3.15 4.73 0.42
N GLY A 190 2.95 3.41 0.51
CA GLY A 190 1.92 2.80 1.35
C GLY A 190 0.51 2.78 0.76
N LEU A 191 0.28 3.49 -0.35
CA LEU A 191 -0.92 3.32 -1.16
C LEU A 191 -0.77 2.11 -2.08
N VAL A 192 -1.88 1.44 -2.37
CA VAL A 192 -1.95 0.29 -3.28
C VAL A 192 -3.07 0.49 -4.29
N ALA A 193 -2.77 0.35 -5.57
CA ALA A 193 -3.78 0.26 -6.62
C ALA A 193 -4.02 -1.20 -6.98
N ILE A 194 -5.29 -1.56 -7.16
CA ILE A 194 -5.76 -2.91 -7.49
C ILE A 194 -6.51 -2.81 -8.81
N THR A 195 -6.06 -3.55 -9.83
CA THR A 195 -6.78 -3.66 -11.11
C THR A 195 -7.38 -5.05 -11.22
N THR A 196 -8.67 -5.12 -11.54
CA THR A 196 -9.43 -6.38 -11.75
C THR A 196 -9.44 -6.80 -13.21
N THR A 197 -9.92 -8.02 -13.50
CA THR A 197 -10.10 -8.47 -14.89
C THR A 197 -11.17 -7.67 -15.64
N THR A 198 -12.10 -7.07 -14.91
CA THR A 198 -13.12 -6.15 -15.44
C THR A 198 -12.61 -4.72 -15.72
N ASN A 199 -11.29 -4.48 -15.67
CA ASN A 199 -10.65 -3.17 -15.82
C ASN A 199 -11.07 -2.11 -14.76
N GLN A 200 -11.74 -2.55 -13.69
CA GLN A 200 -12.04 -1.71 -12.54
C GLN A 200 -10.75 -1.48 -11.75
N VAL A 201 -10.52 -0.22 -11.36
CA VAL A 201 -9.38 0.16 -10.53
C VAL A 201 -9.86 0.59 -9.16
N PHE A 202 -9.31 -0.03 -8.12
CA PHE A 202 -9.46 0.40 -6.74
C PHE A 202 -8.12 0.98 -6.25
N VAL A 203 -8.19 1.94 -5.33
CA VAL A 203 -7.03 2.41 -4.58
C VAL A 203 -7.34 2.24 -3.11
N CYS A 204 -6.38 1.68 -2.36
CA CYS A 204 -6.49 1.53 -0.92
C CYS A 204 -5.26 2.08 -0.19
N ASN A 205 -5.51 2.56 1.02
CA ASN A 205 -4.50 2.79 2.04
C ASN A 205 -4.86 1.86 3.22
N PRO A 206 -4.19 0.70 3.34
CA PRO A 206 -4.48 -0.23 4.43
C PRO A 206 -4.28 0.37 5.82
N ALA A 207 -3.36 1.33 5.98
CA ALA A 207 -3.09 1.96 7.27
C ALA A 207 -4.21 2.92 7.71
N THR A 208 -4.77 3.71 6.79
CA THR A 208 -5.87 4.65 7.08
C THR A 208 -7.26 4.04 6.90
N GLN A 209 -7.35 2.79 6.43
CA GLN A 209 -8.58 2.07 6.09
C GLN A 209 -9.35 2.67 4.91
N GLU A 210 -8.76 3.59 4.15
CA GLU A 210 -9.38 4.12 2.95
C GLU A 210 -9.36 3.08 1.83
N PHE A 211 -10.50 2.85 1.20
CA PHE A 211 -10.67 1.95 0.05
C PHE A 211 -11.66 2.59 -0.92
N VAL A 212 -11.21 2.90 -2.14
CA VAL A 212 -11.97 3.72 -3.09
C VAL A 212 -11.91 3.10 -4.48
N ALA A 213 -13.08 2.86 -5.08
CA ALA A 213 -13.20 2.57 -6.50
C ALA A 213 -13.01 3.87 -7.31
N LEU A 214 -12.12 3.85 -8.29
CA LEU A 214 -12.02 4.93 -9.28
C LEU A 214 -13.15 4.80 -10.30
N PRO A 215 -13.64 5.90 -10.91
CA PRO A 215 -14.67 5.83 -11.93
C PRO A 215 -14.24 4.91 -13.08
N THR A 216 -15.10 3.97 -13.50
CA THR A 216 -14.76 2.99 -14.54
C THR A 216 -14.68 3.62 -15.93
N ARG A 217 -15.54 4.62 -16.20
CA ARG A 217 -15.82 5.15 -17.54
C ARG A 217 -15.08 6.46 -17.85
N THR A 218 -14.28 6.44 -18.90
CA THR A 218 -14.31 7.49 -19.93
C THR A 218 -15.48 7.16 -20.88
N PRO A 219 -16.35 8.12 -21.25
CA PRO A 219 -17.49 7.81 -22.11
C PRO A 219 -16.98 7.42 -23.51
N ASP A 220 -17.47 6.27 -24.01
CA ASP A 220 -17.43 5.77 -25.41
C ASP A 220 -16.67 4.46 -25.73
N PHE A 221 -16.35 3.60 -24.77
CA PHE A 221 -15.68 2.33 -25.08
C PHE A 221 -16.45 1.11 -24.55
N ASP A 222 -17.36 0.55 -25.35
CA ASP A 222 -17.88 -0.81 -25.16
C ASP A 222 -16.74 -1.79 -25.48
N SER A 223 -16.16 -2.38 -24.43
CA SER A 223 -15.03 -3.32 -24.49
C SER A 223 -15.47 -4.76 -24.77
N ASP A 224 -16.74 -4.99 -25.11
CA ASP A 224 -17.35 -6.33 -25.09
C ASP A 224 -16.86 -7.30 -26.16
N GLU A 225 -16.00 -6.91 -27.10
CA GLU A 225 -15.84 -7.73 -28.32
C GLU A 225 -14.42 -8.22 -28.68
N TYR A 226 -13.31 -7.70 -28.11
CA TYR A 226 -11.98 -8.05 -28.69
C TYR A 226 -10.74 -8.24 -27.79
N SER A 227 -10.78 -8.03 -26.48
CA SER A 227 -9.60 -8.34 -25.63
C SER A 227 -9.97 -9.08 -24.34
N ASN A 228 -9.63 -10.36 -24.27
CA ASN A 228 -9.80 -11.19 -23.07
C ASN A 228 -8.77 -10.89 -21.96
N GLU A 229 -7.79 -10.01 -22.20
CA GLU A 229 -6.73 -9.70 -21.23
C GLU A 229 -6.93 -8.33 -20.57
N PRO A 230 -6.97 -8.26 -19.22
CA PRO A 230 -7.20 -7.00 -18.53
C PRO A 230 -6.01 -6.05 -18.56
N THR A 231 -6.32 -4.77 -18.61
CA THR A 231 -5.33 -3.69 -18.54
C THR A 231 -4.72 -3.63 -17.13
N THR A 232 -3.48 -3.18 -17.02
CA THR A 232 -2.80 -3.02 -15.72
C THR A 232 -2.61 -1.54 -15.40
N ALA A 233 -3.01 -1.12 -14.19
CA ALA A 233 -2.81 0.24 -13.71
C ALA A 233 -1.51 0.38 -12.89
N ALA A 234 -0.80 1.48 -13.10
CA ALA A 234 0.39 1.87 -12.36
C ALA A 234 0.05 2.97 -11.36
N LEU A 235 0.54 2.87 -10.12
CA LEU A 235 0.42 3.90 -9.10
C LEU A 235 1.78 4.58 -8.88
N GLY A 236 1.76 5.91 -8.80
CA GLY A 236 2.97 6.72 -8.62
C GLY A 236 2.70 8.05 -7.94
N PHE A 237 3.77 8.83 -7.77
CA PHE A 237 3.72 10.17 -7.18
C PHE A 237 4.25 11.21 -8.18
N ASP A 238 3.45 12.21 -8.51
CA ASP A 238 3.87 13.34 -9.34
C ASP A 238 4.53 14.42 -8.45
N PRO A 239 5.86 14.58 -8.49
CA PRO A 239 6.54 15.58 -7.68
C PRO A 239 6.25 17.03 -8.12
N HIS A 240 5.84 17.26 -9.38
CA HIS A 240 5.53 18.60 -9.88
C HIS A 240 4.17 19.08 -9.39
N ARG A 241 3.19 18.17 -9.34
CA ARG A 241 1.83 18.44 -8.84
C ARG A 241 1.68 18.17 -7.35
N ASN A 242 2.67 17.54 -6.71
CA ASN A 242 2.64 17.08 -5.33
C ASN A 242 1.41 16.22 -5.03
N ARG A 243 1.12 15.26 -5.93
CA ARG A 243 -0.07 14.40 -5.86
C ARG A 243 0.24 12.99 -6.32
N TYR A 244 -0.48 12.04 -5.75
CA TYR A 244 -0.47 10.67 -6.25
C TYR A 244 -1.29 10.56 -7.54
N VAL A 245 -0.86 9.68 -8.42
CA VAL A 245 -1.43 9.50 -9.75
C VAL A 245 -1.47 8.03 -10.10
N VAL A 246 -2.61 7.61 -10.64
CA VAL A 246 -2.81 6.29 -11.24
C VAL A 246 -2.79 6.45 -12.75
N ALA A 247 -2.04 5.62 -13.46
CA ALA A 247 -2.00 5.59 -14.92
C ALA A 247 -2.47 4.23 -15.42
N ARG A 248 -3.22 4.21 -16.53
CA ARG A 248 -3.61 2.98 -17.20
C ARG A 248 -3.63 3.17 -18.71
N TYR A 249 -3.58 2.05 -19.43
CA TYR A 249 -3.86 2.00 -20.86
C TYR A 249 -5.19 1.30 -21.10
N PHE A 250 -5.74 1.46 -22.31
CA PHE A 250 -6.97 0.80 -22.74
C PHE A 250 -6.95 0.56 -24.25
N TYR A 251 -7.70 -0.43 -24.72
CA TYR A 251 -7.88 -0.66 -26.16
C TYR A 251 -9.02 0.21 -26.69
N LYS A 252 -8.79 0.86 -27.83
CA LYS A 252 -9.82 1.66 -28.50
C LYS A 252 -10.61 0.77 -29.45
N PRO A 253 -11.94 0.94 -29.57
CA PRO A 253 -12.75 0.25 -30.55
C PRO A 253 -12.23 0.53 -31.95
N THR A 254 -12.00 -0.54 -32.72
CA THR A 254 -11.49 -0.44 -34.09
C THR A 254 -12.60 -0.72 -35.08
N SER A 255 -12.74 0.10 -36.13
CA SER A 255 -13.70 -0.14 -37.21
C SER A 255 -13.23 -1.21 -38.23
N SER A 256 -12.00 -1.70 -38.10
CA SER A 256 -11.39 -2.67 -39.01
C SER A 256 -10.43 -3.61 -38.27
N SER A 257 -10.43 -4.88 -38.67
CA SER A 257 -9.63 -5.97 -38.10
C SER A 257 -8.11 -5.87 -38.29
N GLU A 258 -7.60 -4.79 -38.86
CA GLU A 258 -6.17 -4.61 -39.18
C GLU A 258 -5.41 -3.74 -38.14
N ASP A 259 -6.11 -3.05 -37.25
CA ASP A 259 -5.53 -2.10 -36.26
C ASP A 259 -5.73 -2.59 -34.81
N ASN A 260 -5.43 -3.87 -34.52
CA ASN A 260 -5.49 -4.47 -33.17
C ASN A 260 -4.54 -3.82 -32.13
N ASN A 261 -3.81 -2.78 -32.53
CA ASN A 261 -2.80 -2.09 -31.74
C ASN A 261 -3.22 -0.66 -31.33
N ASN A 262 -4.47 -0.25 -31.62
CA ASN A 262 -4.95 1.08 -31.27
C ASN A 262 -5.24 1.15 -29.76
N MET A 263 -4.32 1.72 -29.00
CA MET A 263 -4.45 1.90 -27.57
C MET A 263 -4.58 3.37 -27.19
N GLY A 264 -5.24 3.62 -26.06
CA GLY A 264 -5.20 4.88 -25.35
C GLY A 264 -4.42 4.76 -24.05
N HIS A 265 -4.02 5.89 -23.51
CA HIS A 265 -3.46 6.00 -22.17
C HIS A 265 -4.11 7.18 -21.45
N GLU A 266 -4.35 7.01 -20.16
CA GLU A 266 -4.98 8.02 -19.32
C GLU A 266 -4.46 7.94 -17.88
N VAL A 267 -4.61 9.06 -17.18
CA VAL A 267 -4.12 9.26 -15.82
C VAL A 267 -5.21 9.84 -14.92
N PHE A 268 -5.17 9.47 -13.66
CA PHE A 268 -6.10 9.88 -12.62
C PHE A 268 -5.31 10.37 -11.41
N TRP A 269 -5.46 11.63 -11.04
CA TRP A 269 -4.81 12.18 -9.85
C TRP A 269 -5.69 11.99 -8.63
N LEU A 270 -5.09 11.49 -7.56
CA LEU A 270 -5.73 11.33 -6.25
C LEU A 270 -5.67 12.67 -5.48
N GLY A 271 -6.66 12.88 -4.61
CA GLY A 271 -6.79 14.11 -3.81
C GLY A 271 -7.19 15.39 -4.58
N GLY A 272 -7.74 16.35 -3.84
CA GLY A 272 -8.08 17.70 -4.31
C GLY A 272 -9.48 17.92 -4.92
N ASP A 273 -9.77 19.19 -5.21
CA ASP A 273 -11.14 19.73 -5.15
C ASP A 273 -11.93 19.76 -6.47
N SER A 274 -11.33 19.38 -7.63
CA SER A 274 -11.95 19.74 -8.93
C SER A 274 -11.89 18.75 -10.09
N THR A 275 -11.12 17.66 -10.06
CA THR A 275 -11.14 16.67 -11.16
C THR A 275 -11.00 15.24 -10.65
N TRP A 276 -12.10 14.65 -10.18
CA TRP A 276 -12.21 13.21 -9.87
C TRP A 276 -12.55 12.41 -11.14
N SER A 277 -11.71 12.54 -12.16
CA SER A 277 -11.94 11.97 -13.49
C SER A 277 -10.62 11.61 -14.17
N TRP A 278 -10.65 10.57 -15.00
CA TRP A 278 -9.54 10.24 -15.88
C TRP A 278 -9.26 11.35 -16.88
N LYS A 279 -7.99 11.59 -17.19
CA LYS A 279 -7.56 12.50 -18.25
C LYS A 279 -6.75 11.73 -19.29
N PRO A 280 -7.12 11.82 -20.58
CA PRO A 280 -6.34 11.20 -21.64
C PRO A 280 -4.98 11.89 -21.77
N THR A 281 -3.98 11.13 -22.20
CA THR A 281 -2.63 11.61 -22.47
C THR A 281 -2.22 11.28 -23.90
N GLN A 282 -0.93 11.46 -24.23
CA GLN A 282 -0.36 10.83 -25.41
C GLN A 282 -0.65 9.32 -25.40
N ASP A 283 -1.00 8.76 -26.56
CA ASP A 283 -1.17 7.33 -26.72
C ASP A 283 0.19 6.60 -26.71
N PRO A 284 0.23 5.34 -26.25
CA PRO A 284 1.47 4.56 -26.30
C PRO A 284 1.95 4.37 -27.74
N PRO A 285 3.26 4.55 -28.03
CA PRO A 285 3.80 4.45 -29.39
C PRO A 285 3.94 3.00 -29.88
N LEU A 286 3.83 2.01 -28.98
CA LEU A 286 3.86 0.58 -29.27
C LEU A 286 2.80 -0.16 -28.44
N PRO A 287 2.32 -1.33 -28.88
CA PRO A 287 1.46 -2.22 -28.09
C PRO A 287 2.07 -2.57 -26.73
N ILE A 288 1.29 -2.42 -25.66
CA ILE A 288 1.70 -2.75 -24.30
C ILE A 288 1.44 -4.23 -24.10
N TYR A 289 2.47 -4.94 -23.63
CA TYR A 289 2.36 -6.34 -23.24
C TYR A 289 1.94 -6.42 -21.78
N GLN A 290 0.94 -7.26 -21.49
CA GLN A 290 0.33 -7.36 -20.18
C GLN A 290 1.35 -7.82 -19.13
N THR A 291 1.89 -6.86 -18.40
CA THR A 291 2.84 -7.06 -17.31
C THR A 291 2.55 -6.07 -16.20
N ARG A 292 3.06 -6.36 -15.01
CA ARG A 292 3.01 -5.42 -13.90
C ARG A 292 3.87 -4.20 -14.25
N PRO A 293 3.31 -2.98 -14.28
CA PRO A 293 4.09 -1.79 -14.57
C PRO A 293 4.92 -1.39 -13.36
N ALA A 294 5.99 -0.63 -13.62
CA ALA A 294 6.81 -0.04 -12.59
C ALA A 294 6.67 1.48 -12.57
N PHE A 295 6.84 2.09 -11.40
CA PHE A 295 6.93 3.52 -11.24
C PHE A 295 8.30 3.89 -10.66
N MET A 296 8.97 4.86 -11.28
CA MET A 296 10.26 5.36 -10.81
C MET A 296 10.50 6.79 -11.26
N GLY A 297 10.97 7.63 -10.33
CA GLY A 297 11.52 8.94 -10.67
C GLY A 297 10.55 9.83 -11.44
N GLY A 298 9.26 9.78 -11.12
CA GLY A 298 8.23 10.56 -11.81
C GLY A 298 7.84 10.03 -13.20
N ALA A 299 8.15 8.78 -13.51
CA ALA A 299 7.76 8.13 -14.76
C ALA A 299 7.20 6.73 -14.52
N PHE A 300 6.24 6.35 -15.35
CA PHE A 300 5.71 4.99 -15.41
C PHE A 300 6.38 4.21 -16.53
N TYR A 301 6.54 2.91 -16.32
CA TYR A 301 7.19 2.01 -17.27
C TYR A 301 6.30 0.80 -17.52
N TRP A 302 5.99 0.57 -18.78
CA TRP A 302 5.33 -0.65 -19.28
C TRP A 302 6.25 -1.38 -20.24
N LYS A 303 6.04 -2.67 -20.39
CA LYS A 303 6.70 -3.45 -21.42
C LYS A 303 5.87 -3.41 -22.70
N SER A 304 6.53 -3.34 -23.86
CA SER A 304 5.87 -3.53 -25.16
C SER A 304 6.02 -4.96 -25.69
N ALA A 305 5.19 -5.32 -26.67
CA ALA A 305 5.20 -6.64 -27.29
C ALA A 305 6.57 -7.02 -27.90
N ASP A 306 7.32 -6.03 -28.40
CA ASP A 306 8.67 -6.19 -28.96
C ASP A 306 9.79 -6.24 -27.89
N GLN A 307 9.42 -6.34 -26.61
CA GLN A 307 10.30 -6.36 -25.43
C GLN A 307 10.89 -5.01 -25.02
N SER A 308 10.70 -3.94 -25.80
CA SER A 308 11.10 -2.58 -25.38
C SER A 308 10.33 -2.13 -24.13
N LEU A 309 10.82 -1.08 -23.48
CA LEU A 309 10.09 -0.43 -22.39
C LEU A 309 9.49 0.89 -22.87
N LEU A 310 8.23 1.12 -22.56
CA LEU A 310 7.52 2.36 -22.76
C LEU A 310 7.56 3.18 -21.48
N ARG A 311 8.28 4.29 -21.49
CA ARG A 311 8.40 5.23 -20.38
C ARG A 311 7.46 6.41 -20.60
N PHE A 312 6.44 6.57 -19.76
CA PHE A 312 5.62 7.77 -19.72
C PHE A 312 6.12 8.73 -18.64
N SER A 313 6.60 9.90 -19.04
CA SER A 313 7.07 10.96 -18.12
C SER A 313 5.89 11.79 -17.60
N LEU A 314 5.72 11.92 -16.29
CA LEU A 314 4.70 12.82 -15.71
C LEU A 314 5.03 14.31 -15.91
N GLY A 315 6.31 14.63 -16.05
CA GLY A 315 6.77 16.00 -16.28
C GLY A 315 6.53 16.47 -17.72
N ASP A 316 6.86 15.60 -18.69
CA ASP A 316 6.73 15.91 -20.12
C ASP A 316 5.37 15.50 -20.69
N GLU A 317 4.60 14.68 -19.96
CA GLU A 317 3.34 14.05 -20.38
C GLU A 317 3.48 13.31 -21.73
N ALA A 318 4.63 12.68 -21.94
CA ALA A 318 5.01 12.04 -23.19
C ALA A 318 5.70 10.68 -22.98
N PHE A 319 5.57 9.84 -24.00
CA PHE A 319 6.20 8.54 -24.10
C PHE A 319 7.60 8.61 -24.71
N GLU A 320 8.49 7.80 -24.16
CA GLU A 320 9.82 7.49 -24.66
C GLU A 320 9.94 5.96 -24.77
N VAL A 321 10.59 5.47 -25.83
CA VAL A 321 10.87 4.04 -26.00
C VAL A 321 12.30 3.77 -25.57
N ILE A 322 12.47 2.84 -24.63
CA ILE A 322 13.74 2.43 -24.06
C ILE A 322 14.07 1.02 -24.58
N PRO A 323 15.31 0.77 -25.06
CA PRO A 323 15.70 -0.54 -25.56
C PRO A 323 15.69 -1.60 -24.45
N PRO A 324 15.38 -2.87 -24.76
CA PRO A 324 15.43 -3.96 -23.79
C PRO A 324 16.86 -4.27 -23.30
N PRO A 325 17.01 -4.94 -22.15
CA PRO A 325 18.30 -5.47 -21.73
C PRO A 325 18.81 -6.57 -22.67
N PRO A 326 20.14 -6.83 -22.70
CA PRO A 326 20.72 -7.85 -23.56
C PRO A 326 20.18 -9.24 -23.25
N GLY A 327 19.65 -9.93 -24.27
CA GLY A 327 19.16 -11.30 -24.12
C GLY A 327 17.72 -11.43 -23.66
N ALA A 328 17.00 -10.30 -23.45
CA ALA A 328 15.55 -10.34 -23.36
C ALA A 328 14.96 -10.88 -24.68
N SER A 329 14.08 -11.85 -24.57
CA SER A 329 13.44 -12.50 -25.73
C SER A 329 12.04 -12.95 -25.37
N SER A 330 11.16 -13.02 -26.36
CA SER A 330 9.75 -13.38 -26.17
C SER A 330 9.50 -14.88 -25.89
N HIS A 331 10.52 -15.71 -25.68
CA HIS A 331 10.37 -17.17 -25.64
C HIS A 331 10.51 -17.74 -24.22
N TYR A 332 9.38 -18.13 -23.63
CA TYR A 332 9.28 -18.94 -22.41
C TYR A 332 10.01 -18.37 -21.19
N THR A 333 10.01 -17.03 -21.05
CA THR A 333 10.67 -16.34 -19.95
C THR A 333 9.66 -15.81 -18.94
N LEU A 334 9.84 -16.13 -17.65
CA LEU A 334 9.18 -15.41 -16.57
C LEU A 334 9.86 -14.05 -16.48
N GLU A 335 9.09 -12.98 -16.51
CA GLU A 335 9.63 -11.63 -16.53
C GLU A 335 8.91 -10.70 -15.55
N SER A 336 9.66 -9.73 -15.02
CA SER A 336 9.10 -8.69 -14.18
C SER A 336 9.88 -7.39 -14.31
N LEU A 337 9.16 -6.28 -14.13
CA LEU A 337 9.71 -4.93 -14.04
C LEU A 337 9.44 -4.40 -12.64
N THR A 338 10.48 -3.93 -11.95
CA THR A 338 10.37 -3.52 -10.54
C THR A 338 11.43 -2.47 -10.19
N GLU A 339 11.13 -1.64 -9.19
CA GLU A 339 12.10 -0.71 -8.61
C GLU A 339 12.85 -1.41 -7.48
N LEU A 340 14.18 -1.41 -7.56
CA LEU A 340 15.04 -1.98 -6.53
C LEU A 340 16.14 -0.98 -6.17
N ASP A 341 16.16 -0.53 -4.92
CA ASP A 341 17.22 0.33 -4.38
C ASP A 341 17.44 1.60 -5.23
N GLY A 342 16.34 2.22 -5.67
CA GLY A 342 16.30 3.40 -6.52
C GLY A 342 16.56 3.15 -8.00
N ASN A 343 16.68 1.89 -8.45
CA ASN A 343 17.05 1.54 -9.83
C ASN A 343 16.01 0.67 -10.53
N LEU A 344 15.69 0.99 -11.79
CA LEU A 344 14.69 0.25 -12.55
C LEU A 344 15.31 -1.07 -12.97
N CYS A 345 14.72 -2.16 -12.51
CA CYS A 345 15.22 -3.49 -12.75
C CYS A 345 14.26 -4.30 -13.61
N HIS A 346 14.80 -4.87 -14.68
CA HIS A 346 14.13 -5.84 -15.53
C HIS A 346 14.71 -7.22 -15.22
N THR A 347 13.86 -8.13 -14.78
CA THR A 347 14.21 -9.51 -14.44
C THR A 347 13.61 -10.44 -15.46
N TYR A 348 14.40 -11.42 -15.93
CA TYR A 348 13.90 -12.49 -16.78
C TYR A 348 14.64 -13.82 -16.53
N THR A 349 14.01 -14.94 -16.88
CA THR A 349 14.69 -16.25 -16.91
C THR A 349 15.56 -16.41 -18.14
N SER A 350 16.83 -16.76 -17.96
CA SER A 350 17.74 -17.10 -19.08
C SER A 350 17.84 -18.61 -19.34
N SER A 351 17.38 -19.42 -18.39
CA SER A 351 17.15 -20.85 -18.51
C SER A 351 16.14 -21.29 -17.46
N GLN A 352 15.77 -22.56 -17.44
CA GLN A 352 14.87 -23.14 -16.42
C GLN A 352 15.38 -22.99 -14.97
N THR A 353 16.68 -22.78 -14.77
CA THR A 353 17.30 -22.76 -13.43
C THR A 353 18.05 -21.47 -13.14
N LYS A 354 17.92 -20.47 -14.02
CA LYS A 354 18.71 -19.24 -13.96
C LYS A 354 17.88 -18.01 -14.27
N PHE A 355 17.85 -17.10 -13.30
CA PHE A 355 17.23 -15.78 -13.39
C PHE A 355 18.32 -14.72 -13.47
N GLU A 356 18.13 -13.73 -14.33
CA GLU A 356 19.01 -12.56 -14.43
C GLU A 356 18.24 -11.30 -14.06
N VAL A 357 18.86 -10.45 -13.23
CA VAL A 357 18.33 -9.13 -12.87
C VAL A 357 19.23 -8.09 -13.52
N TRP A 358 18.64 -7.27 -14.39
CA TRP A 358 19.32 -6.19 -15.09
C TRP A 358 18.81 -4.86 -14.59
N GLN A 359 19.70 -3.91 -14.36
CA GLN A 359 19.36 -2.55 -13.95
C GLN A 359 19.63 -1.56 -15.09
N LEU A 360 18.66 -0.68 -15.34
CA LEU A 360 18.76 0.39 -16.33
C LEU A 360 19.73 1.45 -15.81
N ALA A 361 20.63 1.91 -16.66
CA ALA A 361 21.54 3.01 -16.33
C ALA A 361 20.83 4.37 -16.38
N ASP A 362 21.43 5.38 -15.75
CA ASP A 362 20.91 6.76 -15.72
C ASP A 362 20.72 7.37 -17.12
N ASP A 363 21.50 6.92 -18.11
CA ASP A 363 21.39 7.35 -19.49
C ASP A 363 20.13 6.82 -20.21
N ARG A 364 19.38 5.91 -19.57
CA ARG A 364 18.17 5.25 -20.09
C ARG A 364 18.35 4.52 -21.42
N SER A 365 19.58 4.16 -21.77
CA SER A 365 19.94 3.52 -23.03
C SER A 365 20.80 2.27 -22.85
N SER A 366 21.45 2.14 -21.70
CA SER A 366 22.31 1.01 -21.37
C SER A 366 21.82 0.25 -20.15
N TRP A 367 22.15 -1.04 -20.10
CA TRP A 367 21.78 -1.95 -19.03
C TRP A 367 23.02 -2.60 -18.44
N SER A 368 23.02 -2.79 -17.13
CA SER A 368 24.06 -3.53 -16.42
C SER A 368 23.45 -4.69 -15.65
N LYS A 369 24.15 -5.82 -15.63
CA LYS A 369 23.69 -6.99 -14.88
C LYS A 369 23.91 -6.74 -13.39
N ARG A 370 22.83 -6.70 -12.61
CA ARG A 370 22.87 -6.53 -11.15
C ARG A 370 23.29 -7.82 -10.47
N CYS A 371 22.60 -8.91 -10.78
CA CYS A 371 22.93 -10.22 -10.25
C CYS A 371 22.36 -11.34 -11.13
N GLN A 372 22.74 -12.58 -10.79
CA GLN A 372 22.12 -13.78 -11.31
C GLN A 372 21.80 -14.73 -10.16
N VAL A 373 20.62 -15.32 -10.19
CA VAL A 373 20.19 -16.35 -9.24
C VAL A 373 20.25 -17.69 -9.97
N ILE A 374 21.07 -18.61 -9.47
CA ILE A 374 21.36 -19.91 -10.09
C ILE A 374 20.93 -21.06 -9.19
N ASN A 375 20.82 -22.26 -9.77
CA ASN A 375 20.44 -23.50 -9.07
C ASN A 375 19.06 -23.40 -8.42
N PHE A 376 18.14 -22.72 -9.10
CA PHE A 376 16.73 -22.77 -8.77
C PHE A 376 16.23 -24.21 -9.01
N ASP A 377 15.74 -24.86 -7.95
CA ASP A 377 15.18 -26.21 -8.00
C ASP A 377 13.94 -26.24 -8.91
N LEU A 378 13.81 -27.26 -9.76
CA LEU A 378 12.63 -27.44 -10.62
C LEU A 378 11.36 -27.80 -9.83
N SER A 379 11.48 -27.97 -8.50
CA SER A 379 10.36 -28.07 -7.57
C SER A 379 9.73 -26.71 -7.21
N PHE A 380 10.37 -25.60 -7.60
CA PHE A 380 9.70 -24.30 -7.68
C PHE A 380 8.73 -24.38 -8.86
N GLY A 381 7.48 -24.02 -8.62
CA GLY A 381 6.50 -23.84 -9.68
C GLY A 381 7.04 -22.98 -10.80
N SER A 382 6.40 -23.09 -11.96
CA SER A 382 6.83 -22.43 -13.18
C SER A 382 6.10 -21.10 -13.41
N GLU A 383 5.45 -20.53 -12.39
CA GLU A 383 4.40 -19.54 -12.60
C GLU A 383 4.81 -18.09 -12.29
N ALA A 384 5.69 -17.85 -11.31
CA ALA A 384 6.07 -16.48 -10.97
C ALA A 384 7.45 -16.34 -10.30
N PHE A 385 8.18 -15.30 -10.70
CA PHE A 385 9.40 -14.87 -10.04
C PHE A 385 9.49 -13.34 -10.04
N LEU A 386 9.39 -12.76 -8.85
CA LEU A 386 9.27 -11.32 -8.66
C LEU A 386 10.24 -10.83 -7.59
N PRO A 387 11.24 -10.01 -7.93
CA PRO A 387 11.95 -9.22 -6.94
C PRO A 387 11.03 -8.16 -6.34
N VAL A 388 10.84 -8.24 -5.02
CA VAL A 388 9.87 -7.42 -4.28
C VAL A 388 10.54 -6.21 -3.63
N TRP A 389 11.77 -6.39 -3.13
CA TRP A 389 12.51 -5.34 -2.44
C TRP A 389 14.00 -5.66 -2.42
N ALA A 390 14.85 -4.63 -2.45
CA ALA A 390 16.29 -4.75 -2.25
C ALA A 390 16.78 -3.76 -1.19
N GLY A 391 17.74 -4.20 -0.39
CA GLY A 391 18.37 -3.38 0.64
C GLY A 391 19.15 -4.22 1.64
N ARG A 392 19.92 -3.57 2.52
CA ARG A 392 20.75 -4.24 3.55
C ARG A 392 21.67 -5.36 3.00
N GLY A 393 22.10 -5.24 1.74
CA GLY A 393 23.02 -6.20 1.09
C GLY A 393 22.36 -7.50 0.63
N GLY A 394 21.05 -7.46 0.37
CA GLY A 394 20.35 -8.54 -0.29
C GLY A 394 19.04 -8.09 -0.93
N MET A 395 18.27 -9.08 -1.39
CA MET A 395 17.04 -8.89 -2.14
C MET A 395 16.01 -9.93 -1.71
N LEU A 396 14.77 -9.48 -1.53
CA LEU A 396 13.63 -10.33 -1.28
C LEU A 396 12.97 -10.71 -2.61
N LEU A 397 12.75 -12.01 -2.79
CA LEU A 397 12.18 -12.61 -4.00
C LEU A 397 10.88 -13.32 -3.62
N ALA A 398 9.80 -13.01 -4.32
CA ALA A 398 8.56 -13.79 -4.29
C ALA A 398 8.58 -14.80 -5.44
N VAL A 399 8.28 -16.05 -5.12
CA VAL A 399 8.39 -17.21 -6.00
C VAL A 399 7.07 -17.98 -5.95
N ASP A 400 6.50 -18.27 -7.12
CA ASP A 400 5.27 -19.05 -7.33
C ASP A 400 4.10 -18.59 -6.47
N TYR A 401 4.02 -17.29 -6.25
CA TYR A 401 3.02 -16.64 -5.42
C TYR A 401 3.04 -17.04 -3.93
N ASN A 402 3.66 -18.15 -3.52
CA ASN A 402 3.51 -18.71 -2.19
C ASN A 402 4.79 -18.72 -1.35
N LYS A 403 5.97 -18.43 -1.91
CA LYS A 403 7.23 -18.51 -1.16
C LYS A 403 8.03 -17.22 -1.25
N LEU A 404 8.61 -16.80 -0.12
CA LEU A 404 9.56 -15.70 -0.06
C LEU A 404 10.98 -16.22 0.18
N TYR A 405 11.92 -15.70 -0.59
CA TYR A 405 13.33 -16.02 -0.48
C TYR A 405 14.17 -14.77 -0.28
N TRP A 406 15.20 -14.88 0.54
CA TRP A 406 16.24 -13.88 0.69
C TRP A 406 17.46 -14.29 -0.13
N TYR A 407 17.82 -13.46 -1.10
CA TYR A 407 19.06 -13.53 -1.84
C TYR A 407 20.10 -12.61 -1.20
N CYS A 408 21.25 -13.15 -0.83
CA CYS A 408 22.36 -12.37 -0.27
C CYS A 408 23.34 -11.95 -1.38
N ASP A 409 23.55 -10.65 -1.57
CA ASP A 409 24.37 -10.11 -2.67
C ASP A 409 25.83 -10.58 -2.58
N LYS A 410 26.37 -10.67 -1.36
CA LYS A 410 27.78 -11.00 -1.14
C LYS A 410 28.09 -12.48 -1.40
N SER A 411 27.22 -13.38 -0.97
CA SER A 411 27.43 -14.83 -1.09
C SER A 411 26.77 -15.42 -2.34
N GLY A 412 25.83 -14.71 -2.96
CA GLY A 412 24.96 -15.24 -4.02
C GLY A 412 24.05 -16.36 -3.55
N SER A 413 23.86 -16.53 -2.23
CA SER A 413 23.07 -17.60 -1.64
C SER A 413 21.61 -17.22 -1.52
N LEU A 414 20.73 -18.19 -1.77
CA LEU A 414 19.28 -18.07 -1.63
C LEU A 414 18.82 -18.83 -0.38
N LYS A 415 18.02 -18.19 0.48
CA LYS A 415 17.45 -18.80 1.71
C LYS A 415 15.94 -18.61 1.72
N LYS A 416 15.15 -19.66 1.94
CA LYS A 416 13.70 -19.54 2.18
C LYS A 416 13.46 -18.76 3.47
N VAL A 417 12.58 -17.76 3.42
CA VAL A 417 12.22 -16.90 4.55
C VAL A 417 10.82 -17.23 5.04
N VAL A 418 9.87 -17.36 4.13
CA VAL A 418 8.46 -17.63 4.44
C VAL A 418 7.89 -18.59 3.40
N ASP A 419 7.12 -19.57 3.88
CA ASP A 419 6.22 -20.40 3.09
C ASP A 419 4.78 -19.93 3.37
N MET A 420 4.23 -19.06 2.52
CA MET A 420 2.92 -18.43 2.75
C MET A 420 1.80 -19.46 2.87
N GLU A 421 1.91 -20.59 2.17
CA GLU A 421 0.91 -21.65 2.17
C GLU A 421 0.86 -22.40 3.51
N HIS A 422 2.02 -22.68 4.10
CA HIS A 422 2.11 -23.57 5.27
C HIS A 422 2.40 -22.85 6.59
N GLU A 423 2.98 -21.65 6.54
CA GLU A 423 3.52 -20.96 7.72
C GLU A 423 2.76 -19.68 8.10
N VAL A 424 1.81 -19.22 7.26
CA VAL A 424 1.06 -17.97 7.48
C VAL A 424 -0.43 -18.26 7.45
N ASP A 425 -1.18 -17.85 8.46
CA ASP A 425 -2.64 -17.88 8.41
C ASP A 425 -3.16 -16.60 7.75
N LEU A 426 -3.72 -16.75 6.55
CA LEU A 426 -4.29 -15.65 5.77
C LEU A 426 -5.84 -15.72 5.74
N GLY A 427 -6.46 -16.50 6.64
CA GLY A 427 -7.92 -16.69 6.65
C GLY A 427 -8.46 -17.43 5.43
N ARG A 428 -7.66 -18.35 4.87
CA ARG A 428 -7.98 -19.15 3.68
C ARG A 428 -8.96 -20.28 3.99
N ARG A 429 -9.72 -20.71 2.98
CA ARG A 429 -10.53 -21.93 3.04
C ARG A 429 -9.63 -23.17 2.98
N GLU A 430 -9.98 -24.24 3.71
CA GLU A 430 -9.13 -25.43 3.91
C GLU A 430 -8.76 -26.20 2.63
N ASP A 431 -9.56 -26.09 1.57
CA ASP A 431 -9.37 -26.85 0.32
C ASP A 431 -9.14 -25.96 -0.93
N GLY A 432 -8.99 -24.64 -0.76
CA GLY A 432 -8.79 -23.71 -1.87
C GLY A 432 -7.32 -23.60 -2.27
N PHE A 433 -7.04 -23.49 -3.56
CA PHE A 433 -5.72 -23.08 -4.06
C PHE A 433 -5.66 -21.55 -4.10
N TYR A 434 -4.58 -20.96 -3.60
CA TYR A 434 -4.45 -19.50 -3.49
C TYR A 434 -3.17 -19.00 -4.14
N ARG A 435 -3.29 -17.96 -4.95
CA ARG A 435 -2.16 -17.14 -5.42
C ARG A 435 -2.05 -15.89 -4.54
N GLN A 436 -0.90 -15.69 -3.89
CA GLN A 436 -0.66 -14.48 -3.11
C GLN A 436 -0.13 -13.34 -3.99
N GLN A 437 -0.82 -12.20 -3.96
CA GLN A 437 -0.32 -10.97 -4.54
C GLN A 437 0.51 -10.21 -3.50
N ILE A 438 1.72 -9.83 -3.87
CA ILE A 438 2.72 -9.30 -2.93
C ILE A 438 3.22 -7.93 -3.39
N VAL A 439 3.34 -6.99 -2.45
CA VAL A 439 4.03 -5.69 -2.63
C VAL A 439 4.89 -5.37 -1.40
N PRO A 440 6.01 -4.64 -1.56
CA PRO A 440 6.63 -3.97 -0.43
C PRO A 440 5.67 -2.92 0.13
N TYR A 441 5.73 -2.72 1.45
CA TYR A 441 4.77 -1.88 2.16
C TYR A 441 5.44 -1.08 3.28
N ILE A 442 5.07 0.19 3.31
CA ILE A 442 5.35 1.12 4.40
C ILE A 442 4.02 1.73 4.82
N GLU A 443 3.91 2.10 6.09
CA GLU A 443 2.72 2.81 6.53
C GLU A 443 2.71 4.25 6.03
N SER A 444 1.52 4.78 5.79
CA SER A 444 1.35 6.11 5.23
C SER A 444 0.07 6.75 5.73
N LEU A 445 0.16 8.03 6.12
CA LEU A 445 -0.99 8.87 6.45
C LEU A 445 -1.63 9.56 5.23
N VAL A 446 -1.12 9.30 4.03
CA VAL A 446 -1.64 9.88 2.79
C VAL A 446 -3.12 9.50 2.62
N SER A 447 -3.97 10.51 2.46
CA SER A 447 -5.37 10.29 2.12
C SER A 447 -5.57 10.15 0.63
N ILE A 448 -6.52 9.30 0.23
CA ILE A 448 -6.85 9.07 -1.18
C ILE A 448 -7.76 10.19 -1.71
N ARG A 449 -8.64 10.72 -0.84
CA ARG A 449 -9.69 11.67 -1.24
C ARG A 449 -9.40 13.13 -0.89
N LYS A 450 -8.55 13.39 0.11
CA LYS A 450 -8.26 14.75 0.57
C LYS A 450 -7.03 15.33 -0.12
#